data_AF-A8FX89-F1
#
_entry.id   AF-A8FX89-F1
#
_cell.length_a   1.000
_cell.length_b   1.000
_cell.length_c   1.000
_cell.angle_alpha   90.00
_cell.angle_beta   90.00
_cell.angle_gamma   90.00
#
_symmetry.space_group_name_H-M   'P 1'
#
loop_
_entity.id
_entity.type
_entity.pdbx_description
1 polymer ?
#
loop_
_entity_poly.entity_id
_entity_poly.type
_entity_poly.pdbx_seq_one_letter_code
_entity_poly.pdbx_strand_id
1 'polypeptide(L)' 'MSQPFKDPFNIVYFIGFILVLLLPTLPATLSWLKLTDIL' A
#
# COMPACT_ATOMS: atom_id res chain seq x y z
N MET A 1 9.22 -29.31 -15.75
CA MET A 1 9.77 -28.28 -14.84
C MET A 1 8.63 -27.83 -13.95
N SER A 2 8.52 -28.37 -12.74
CA SER A 2 7.62 -27.84 -11.72
C SER A 2 8.06 -26.40 -11.44
N GLN A 3 7.19 -25.41 -11.73
CA GLN A 3 7.47 -24.03 -11.33
C GLN A 3 7.65 -24.02 -9.81
N PRO A 4 8.69 -23.35 -9.26
CA PRO A 4 8.82 -23.19 -7.82
C PRO A 4 7.55 -22.51 -7.34
N PHE A 5 6.81 -23.18 -6.48
CA PHE A 5 5.58 -22.65 -5.90
C PHE A 5 5.97 -21.39 -5.12
N LYS A 6 5.70 -20.22 -5.69
CA LYS A 6 6.02 -18.95 -5.05
C LYS A 6 5.00 -18.78 -3.94
N ASP A 7 5.46 -18.70 -2.68
CA ASP A 7 4.58 -18.62 -1.53
C ASP A 7 3.48 -17.59 -1.76
N PRO A 8 2.19 -18.00 -1.77
CA PRO A 8 1.09 -17.11 -2.12
C PRO A 8 0.96 -15.94 -1.14
N PHE A 9 1.52 -16.07 0.07
CA PHE A 9 1.52 -15.09 1.16
C PHE A 9 2.93 -14.63 1.54
N ASN A 10 3.68 -14.12 0.57
CA ASN A 10 4.95 -13.43 0.86
C ASN A 10 4.70 -12.00 1.39
N ILE A 11 5.57 -11.52 2.28
CA ILE A 11 5.51 -10.18 2.90
C ILE A 11 5.36 -9.04 1.90
N VAL A 12 5.96 -9.14 0.71
CA VAL A 12 5.82 -8.14 -0.36
C VAL A 12 4.38 -8.04 -0.86
N TYR A 13 3.67 -9.16 -0.97
CA TYR A 13 2.25 -9.16 -1.34
C TYR A 13 1.38 -8.54 -0.24
N PHE A 14 1.71 -8.79 1.03
CA PHE A 14 1.02 -8.17 2.15
C PHE A 14 1.23 -6.65 2.18
N ILE A 15 2.46 -6.18 2.03
CA ILE A 15 2.77 -4.74 1.95
C ILE A 15 2.04 -4.11 0.75
N GLY A 16 2.07 -4.76 -0.42
CA GLY A 16 1.37 -4.30 -1.61
C GLY A 16 -0.14 -4.18 -1.40
N PHE A 17 -0.75 -5.15 -0.72
CA PHE A 17 -2.16 -5.11 -0.34
C PHE A 17 -2.48 -3.92 0.57
N ILE A 18 -1.68 -3.71 1.63
CA ILE A 18 -1.87 -2.55 2.54
C ILE A 18 -1.71 -1.23 1.78
N LEU A 19 -0.72 -1.11 0.90
CA LEU A 19 -0.53 0.10 0.09
C LEU A 19 -1.73 0.39 -0.82
N VAL A 20 -2.30 -0.64 -1.45
CA VAL A 20 -3.50 -0.50 -2.29
C VAL A 20 -4.70 -0.07 -1.45
N LEU A 21 -4.85 -0.60 -0.23
CA LEU A 21 -5.91 -0.17 0.70
C LEU A 21 -5.74 1.29 1.15
N LEU A 22 -4.53 1.84 1.14
CA LEU A 22 -4.26 3.23 1.47
C LEU A 22 -4.51 4.21 0.30
N LEU A 23 -4.53 3.76 -0.95
CA LEU A 23 -4.82 4.61 -2.12
C LEU A 23 -6.13 5.41 -2.01
N PRO A 24 -7.29 4.84 -1.62
CA PRO A 24 -8.52 5.61 -1.45
C PRO A 24 -8.44 6.64 -0.31
N THR A 25 -7.54 6.45 0.65
CA THR A 25 -7.31 7.42 1.75
C THR A 25 -6.35 8.55 1.37
N LEU A 26 -5.63 8.40 0.25
CA LEU A 26 -4.63 9.36 -0.23
C LEU A 26 -5.19 10.78 -0.38
N PRO A 27 -6.39 11.03 -0.97
CA PRO A 27 -6.93 12.39 -1.07
C PRO A 27 -7.17 13.05 0.29
N ALA A 28 -7.63 12.28 1.27
CA ALA A 28 -7.88 12.78 2.63
C ALA A 28 -6.57 13.09 3.35
N THR A 29 -5.58 12.19 3.28
CA THR A 29 -4.25 12.39 3.87
C THR A 29 -3.54 13.60 3.26
N LEU A 30 -3.58 13.77 1.93
CA LEU A 30 -3.01 14.93 1.26
C LEU A 30 -3.72 16.24 1.66
N SER A 31 -5.04 16.22 1.77
CA SER A 31 -5.81 17.39 2.23
C SER A 31 -5.45 17.76 3.68
N TRP A 32 -5.28 16.77 4.55
CA TRP A 32 -4.85 16.98 5.92
C TRP A 32 -3.44 17.59 5.99
N LEU A 33 -2.47 17.02 5.27
CA LEU A 33 -1.09 17.49 5.27
C LEU A 33 -0.98 18.96 4.85
N LYS A 34 -1.75 19.36 3.83
CA LYS A 34 -1.86 20.73 3.35
C LYS A 34 -2.45 21.68 4.40
N LEU A 35 -3.41 21.23 5.21
CA LEU A 35 -3.99 22.04 6.30
C LEU A 35 -3.01 22.23 7.47
N THR A 36 -2.12 21.26 7.69
CA THR A 36 -1.13 21.31 8.77
C THR A 36 0.15 22.07 8.42
N ASP A 37 0.25 22.67 7.23
CA ASP A 37 1.47 23.35 6.73
C ASP A 37 2.72 22.42 6.71
N ILE A 38 2.50 21.11 6.66
CA ILE A 38 3.56 20.09 6.55
C ILE A 38 3.94 19.89 5.07
N LEU A 39 3.00 20.16 4.15
CA LEU A 39 3.12 19.99 2.71
C LEU A 39 2.59 21.21 1.95
#